data_AF-A0A4D6LXI3-F1
#
_entry.id   AF-A0A4D6LXI3-F1
#
_cell.length_a   1.000
_cell.length_b   1.000
_cell.length_c   1.000
_cell.angle_alpha   90.00
_cell.angle_beta   90.00
_cell.angle_gamma   90.00
#
_symmetry.space_group_name_H-M   'P 1'
#
loop_
_entity.id
_entity.type
_entity.pdbx_description
1 polymer ?
#
loop_
_entity_poly.entity_id
_entity_poly.type
_entity_poly.pdbx_seq_one_letter_code
_entity_poly.pdbx_strand_id
1 'polypeptide(L)'
;MWFGLCSARSRQYPLPQYVKYLISEYQKLLQKLYDLGARRVLVTGTGPLGCVPSELAQRGRNGECAAELQRAAELFNPQLEQMLLQLNRKIGKDVFVAANTGKMHNNFVSNPRQFGFVTAKVACCGQGPYNGLGLCTPLSNLCSNRGQYVFWDAFHPSEKANRLIVEEIMSGSKGYMNPMNLSTILALDAITT
;
A
#
# COMPACT_ATOMS: atom_id res chain seq x y z
N MET A 1 4.53 -6.48 0.48
CA MET A 1 5.74 -6.51 -0.36
C MET A 1 6.66 -5.40 0.12
N TRP A 2 7.75 -5.71 0.82
CA TRP A 2 8.76 -4.71 1.17
C TRP A 2 9.54 -4.38 -0.12
N PHE A 3 9.51 -3.13 -0.55
CA PHE A 3 10.45 -2.61 -1.54
C PHE A 3 11.83 -2.54 -0.89
N GLY A 4 12.46 -3.69 -0.68
CA GLY A 4 13.83 -3.77 -0.21
C GLY A 4 14.76 -3.27 -1.30
N LEU A 5 15.01 -1.95 -1.34
CA LEU A 5 16.03 -1.34 -2.21
C LEU A 5 17.44 -1.93 -1.95
N CYS A 6 17.61 -2.73 -0.90
CA CYS A 6 18.86 -3.43 -0.57
C CYS A 6 18.91 -4.90 -1.02
N SER A 7 17.93 -5.42 -1.77
CA SER A 7 18.04 -6.77 -2.32
C SER A 7 19.15 -6.83 -3.38
N ALA A 8 19.77 -8.01 -3.56
CA ALA A 8 20.75 -8.20 -4.63
C ALA A 8 20.16 -7.84 -6.01
N ARG A 9 18.86 -8.10 -6.21
CA ARG A 9 18.17 -7.87 -7.47
C ARG A 9 17.86 -6.40 -7.73
N SER A 10 17.52 -5.62 -6.71
CA SER A 10 17.32 -4.16 -6.85
C SER A 10 18.59 -3.41 -7.23
N ARG A 11 19.77 -4.00 -6.99
CA ARG A 11 21.07 -3.42 -7.38
C ARG A 11 21.49 -3.76 -8.81
N GLN A 12 20.84 -4.73 -9.45
CA GLN A 12 21.16 -5.18 -10.81
C GLN A 12 20.40 -4.39 -11.89
N TYR A 13 19.33 -3.70 -11.51
CA TYR A 13 18.45 -3.00 -12.44
C TYR A 13 18.28 -1.54 -12.01
N PRO A 14 18.26 -0.57 -12.95
CA PRO A 14 17.73 0.74 -12.64
C PRO A 14 16.24 0.63 -12.27
N LEU A 15 15.76 1.56 -11.44
CA LEU A 15 14.44 1.47 -10.80
C LEU A 15 13.28 1.14 -11.78
N PRO A 16 13.15 1.78 -12.96
CA PRO A 16 12.07 1.43 -13.90
C PRO A 16 12.13 -0.02 -14.41
N GLN A 17 13.32 -0.55 -14.68
CA GLN A 17 13.50 -1.94 -15.08
C GLN A 17 13.23 -2.88 -13.91
N TYR A 18 13.63 -2.50 -12.70
CA TYR A 18 13.35 -3.29 -11.50
C TYR A 18 11.84 -3.41 -11.23
N VAL A 19 11.08 -2.31 -11.37
CA VAL A 19 9.62 -2.33 -11.23
C VAL A 19 8.97 -3.24 -12.28
N LYS A 20 9.38 -3.16 -13.55
CA LYS A 20 8.90 -4.07 -14.60
C LYS A 20 9.19 -5.53 -14.27
N TYR A 21 10.39 -5.81 -13.76
CA TYR A 21 10.78 -7.13 -13.30
C TYR A 21 9.85 -7.63 -12.17
N LEU A 22 9.61 -6.82 -11.13
CA LEU A 22 8.70 -7.17 -10.04
C LEU A 22 7.27 -7.45 -10.52
N ILE A 23 6.75 -6.63 -11.43
CA ILE A 23 5.41 -6.83 -12.01
C ILE A 23 5.34 -8.16 -12.78
N SER A 24 6.38 -8.49 -13.56
CA SER A 24 6.45 -9.75 -14.30
C SER A 24 6.47 -10.96 -13.36
N GLU A 25 7.27 -10.93 -12.29
CA GLU A 25 7.27 -12.01 -11.30
C GLU A 25 5.95 -12.12 -10.55
N TYR A 26 5.34 -10.98 -10.20
CA TYR A 26 4.08 -11.01 -9.48
C TYR A 26 2.96 -11.58 -10.36
N GLN A 27 2.93 -11.25 -11.65
CA GLN A 27 2.00 -11.85 -12.61
C GLN A 27 2.13 -13.38 -12.65
N LYS A 28 3.37 -13.93 -12.64
CA LYS A 28 3.59 -15.39 -12.61
C LYS A 28 3.00 -16.02 -11.34
N LEU A 29 3.17 -15.37 -10.19
CA LEU A 29 2.62 -15.84 -8.93
C LEU A 29 1.09 -15.82 -8.93
N LEU A 30 0.48 -14.76 -9.45
CA LEU A 30 -0.97 -14.65 -9.56
C LEU A 30 -1.55 -15.68 -10.53
N GLN A 31 -0.90 -15.90 -11.69
CA GLN A 31 -1.27 -16.98 -12.60
C GLN A 31 -1.22 -18.33 -11.90
N LYS A 32 -0.16 -18.62 -11.14
CA LYS A 32 -0.05 -19.86 -10.35
C LYS A 32 -1.16 -19.99 -9.31
N LEU A 33 -1.54 -18.91 -8.61
CA LEU A 33 -2.66 -18.93 -7.68
C LEU A 33 -3.99 -19.26 -8.39
N TYR A 34 -4.22 -18.70 -9.58
CA TYR A 34 -5.38 -19.04 -10.39
C TYR A 34 -5.37 -20.52 -10.82
N ASP A 35 -4.22 -21.02 -11.27
CA ASP A 35 -4.06 -22.42 -11.70
C ASP A 35 -4.31 -23.40 -10.54
N LEU A 36 -4.00 -22.98 -9.30
CA LEU A 36 -4.30 -23.73 -8.06
C LEU A 36 -5.77 -23.63 -7.61
N GLY A 37 -6.62 -22.88 -8.32
CA GLY A 37 -8.06 -22.82 -8.05
C GLY A 37 -8.55 -21.49 -7.47
N ALA A 38 -7.70 -20.48 -7.26
CA ALA A 38 -8.18 -19.18 -6.78
C ALA A 38 -9.10 -18.50 -7.82
N ARG A 39 -10.25 -17.99 -7.39
CA ARG A 39 -11.25 -17.31 -8.25
C ARG A 39 -11.60 -15.89 -7.78
N ARG A 40 -11.20 -15.53 -6.57
CA ARG A 40 -11.40 -14.23 -5.93
C ARG A 40 -10.11 -13.87 -5.22
N VAL A 41 -9.40 -12.88 -5.75
CA VAL A 41 -8.11 -12.46 -5.18
C VAL A 41 -8.06 -10.94 -5.12
N LEU A 42 -8.08 -10.41 -3.91
CA LEU A 42 -7.80 -9.01 -3.67
C LEU A 42 -6.28 -8.80 -3.74
N VAL A 43 -5.83 -7.89 -4.60
CA VAL A 43 -4.42 -7.58 -4.82
C VAL A 43 -4.17 -6.13 -4.46
N THR A 44 -3.48 -5.89 -3.35
CA THR A 44 -3.17 -4.54 -2.88
C THR A 44 -1.94 -3.98 -3.59
N GLY A 45 -2.00 -2.71 -3.97
CA GLY A 45 -0.81 -1.92 -4.30
C GLY A 45 0.06 -1.65 -3.08
N THR A 46 1.01 -0.73 -3.22
CA THR A 46 1.79 -0.20 -2.10
C THR A 46 1.20 1.12 -1.61
N GLY A 47 1.41 1.41 -0.32
CA GLY A 47 1.26 2.77 0.21
C GLY A 47 2.39 3.71 -0.25
N PRO A 48 2.44 4.95 0.26
CA PRO A 48 3.46 5.93 -0.07
C PRO A 48 4.78 5.59 0.60
N LEU A 49 5.56 4.71 -0.04
CA LEU A 49 6.79 4.14 0.51
C LEU A 49 7.77 5.20 1.01
N GLY A 50 7.91 6.32 0.29
CA GLY A 50 8.84 7.37 0.68
C GLY A 50 8.36 8.23 1.85
N CYS A 51 7.09 8.16 2.22
CA CYS A 51 6.47 9.04 3.21
C CYS A 51 6.23 8.40 4.57
N VAL A 52 6.62 7.14 4.77
CA VAL A 52 6.51 6.49 6.07
C VAL A 52 7.53 7.10 7.06
N PRO A 53 7.23 7.14 8.37
CA PRO A 53 8.08 7.83 9.35
C PRO A 53 9.55 7.40 9.34
N SER A 54 9.83 6.12 9.11
CA SER A 54 11.20 5.60 8.95
C SER A 54 11.96 6.26 7.80
N GLU A 55 11.34 6.42 6.65
CA GLU A 55 11.99 7.00 5.48
C GLU A 55 12.14 8.52 5.62
N LEU A 56 11.21 9.19 6.32
CA LEU A 56 11.37 10.59 6.72
C LEU A 56 12.58 10.77 7.66
N ALA A 57 12.79 9.83 8.58
CA ALA A 57 13.88 9.87 9.55
C ALA A 57 15.25 9.52 8.95
N GLN A 58 15.30 8.56 8.02
CA GLN A 58 16.57 8.03 7.50
C GLN A 58 17.00 8.62 6.16
N ARG A 59 16.05 9.03 5.31
CA ARG A 59 16.31 9.45 3.92
C ARG A 59 15.72 10.81 3.56
N GLY A 60 14.70 11.26 4.28
CA GLY A 60 14.04 12.53 4.07
C GLY A 60 14.94 13.71 4.40
N ARG A 61 14.81 14.78 3.61
CA ARG A 61 15.40 16.09 3.94
C ARG A 61 14.31 16.92 4.61
N ASN A 62 14.53 17.36 5.85
CA ASN A 62 13.57 18.21 6.59
C ASN A 62 12.13 17.66 6.64
N GLY A 63 11.96 16.33 6.69
CA GLY A 63 10.63 15.69 6.76
C GLY A 63 9.87 15.66 5.44
N GLU A 64 10.57 15.78 4.32
CA GLU A 64 10.09 15.44 2.99
C GLU A 64 10.15 13.93 2.75
N CYS A 65 9.26 13.43 1.89
CA CYS A 65 9.28 12.02 1.50
C CYS A 65 10.55 11.67 0.72
N ALA A 66 11.06 10.47 0.93
CA ALA A 66 12.19 9.96 0.18
C ALA A 66 11.83 9.77 -1.30
N ALA A 67 12.35 10.65 -2.17
CA ALA A 67 11.93 10.78 -3.57
C ALA A 67 12.10 9.48 -4.37
N GLU A 68 13.19 8.73 -4.17
CA GLU A 68 13.43 7.47 -4.90
C GLU A 68 12.39 6.39 -4.55
N LEU A 69 12.09 6.23 -3.26
CA LEU A 69 11.09 5.27 -2.79
C LEU A 69 9.67 5.68 -3.18
N GLN A 70 9.39 6.98 -3.15
CA GLN A 70 8.11 7.50 -3.61
C GLN A 70 7.92 7.25 -5.11
N ARG A 71 8.94 7.52 -5.91
CA ARG A 71 8.97 7.20 -7.34
C ARG A 71 8.79 5.70 -7.61
N ALA A 72 9.33 4.84 -6.75
CA ALA A 72 9.15 3.39 -6.88
C ALA A 72 7.67 3.00 -6.74
N ALA A 73 6.96 3.55 -5.75
CA ALA A 73 5.53 3.34 -5.56
C ALA A 73 4.70 3.89 -6.75
N GLU A 74 5.04 5.09 -7.22
CA GLU A 74 4.38 5.75 -8.36
C GLU A 74 4.55 4.99 -9.68
N LEU A 75 5.69 4.33 -9.87
CA LEU A 75 5.91 3.45 -11.03
C LEU A 75 5.17 2.11 -10.86
N PHE A 76 5.17 1.53 -9.67
CA PHE A 76 4.65 0.19 -9.43
C PHE A 76 3.12 0.11 -9.48
N ASN A 77 2.43 0.99 -8.76
CA ASN A 77 0.98 0.88 -8.56
C ASN A 77 0.18 0.91 -9.88
N PRO A 78 0.42 1.84 -10.83
CA PRO A 78 -0.29 1.83 -12.11
C PRO A 78 0.01 0.59 -12.96
N GLN A 79 1.26 0.10 -12.94
CA GLN A 79 1.64 -1.11 -13.67
C GLN A 79 1.02 -2.37 -13.07
N LEU A 80 0.84 -2.43 -11.75
CA LEU A 80 0.11 -3.48 -11.07
C LEU A 80 -1.34 -3.52 -11.56
N GLU A 81 -2.05 -2.40 -11.49
CA GLU A 81 -3.45 -2.31 -11.95
C GLU A 81 -3.60 -2.72 -13.43
N GLN A 82 -2.71 -2.22 -14.30
CA GLN A 82 -2.71 -2.57 -15.71
C GLN A 82 -2.46 -4.06 -15.94
N MET A 83 -1.51 -4.66 -15.22
CA MET A 83 -1.21 -6.09 -15.33
C MET A 83 -2.40 -6.95 -14.89
N LEU A 84 -3.08 -6.58 -13.80
CA LEU A 84 -4.27 -7.30 -13.31
C LEU A 84 -5.41 -7.24 -14.32
N LEU A 85 -5.66 -6.08 -14.93
CA LEU A 85 -6.62 -5.92 -16.01
C LEU A 85 -6.31 -6.82 -17.21
N GLN A 86 -5.04 -6.88 -17.63
CA GLN A 86 -4.60 -7.75 -18.72
C GLN A 86 -4.74 -9.24 -18.36
N LEU A 87 -4.44 -9.60 -17.10
CA LEU A 87 -4.55 -10.96 -16.62
C LEU A 87 -6.02 -11.44 -16.58
N ASN A 88 -6.93 -10.62 -16.05
CA ASN A 88 -8.37 -10.90 -16.09
C ASN A 88 -8.89 -11.04 -17.53
N ARG A 89 -8.46 -10.16 -18.46
CA ARG A 89 -8.82 -10.27 -19.88
C ARG A 89 -8.33 -11.57 -20.51
N LYS A 90 -7.10 -11.99 -20.21
CA LYS A 90 -6.53 -13.26 -20.69
C LYS A 90 -7.30 -14.46 -20.15
N ILE A 91 -7.73 -14.41 -18.89
CA ILE A 91 -8.51 -15.45 -18.24
C ILE A 91 -9.97 -15.45 -18.74
N GLY A 92 -10.48 -14.30 -19.18
CA GLY A 92 -11.87 -14.11 -19.56
C GLY A 92 -12.83 -13.97 -18.36
N LYS A 93 -12.29 -13.71 -17.15
CA LYS A 93 -13.07 -13.56 -15.91
C LYS A 93 -12.42 -12.53 -14.99
N ASP A 94 -13.23 -11.85 -14.20
CA ASP A 94 -12.78 -10.95 -13.13
C ASP A 94 -12.39 -11.76 -11.88
N VAL A 95 -11.16 -12.29 -11.88
CA VAL A 95 -10.60 -13.07 -10.76
C VAL A 95 -9.88 -12.16 -9.77
N PHE A 96 -9.07 -11.24 -10.30
CA PHE A 96 -8.23 -10.36 -9.52
C PHE A 96 -8.87 -8.98 -9.39
N VAL A 97 -8.94 -8.47 -8.16
CA VAL A 97 -9.41 -7.13 -7.86
C VAL A 97 -8.25 -6.32 -7.32
N ALA A 98 -7.88 -5.26 -8.02
CA ALA A 98 -6.85 -4.33 -7.58
C ALA A 98 -7.41 -3.40 -6.50
N ALA A 99 -6.70 -3.31 -5.37
CA ALA A 99 -6.93 -2.27 -4.37
C ALA A 99 -5.82 -1.22 -4.48
N ASN A 100 -6.18 -0.01 -4.93
CA ASN A 100 -5.28 1.13 -5.03
C ASN A 100 -5.03 1.76 -3.65
N THR A 101 -4.32 1.00 -2.83
CA THR A 101 -3.93 1.41 -1.47
C THR A 101 -3.04 2.64 -1.50
N GLY A 102 -2.28 2.88 -2.58
CA GLY A 102 -1.47 4.09 -2.74
C GLY A 102 -2.33 5.34 -2.72
N LYS A 103 -3.40 5.37 -3.52
CA LYS A 103 -4.36 6.47 -3.55
C LYS A 103 -5.10 6.60 -2.21
N MET A 104 -5.55 5.48 -1.63
CA MET A 104 -6.24 5.48 -0.32
C MET A 104 -5.37 6.12 0.76
N HIS A 105 -4.09 5.74 0.84
CA HIS A 105 -3.15 6.32 1.81
C HIS A 105 -2.86 7.80 1.52
N ASN A 106 -2.65 8.16 0.25
CA ASN A 106 -2.31 9.53 -0.13
C ASN A 106 -3.39 10.55 0.27
N ASN A 107 -4.67 10.14 0.34
CA ASN A 107 -5.75 11.02 0.79
C ASN A 107 -5.49 11.58 2.19
N PHE A 108 -5.18 10.71 3.16
CA PHE A 108 -4.97 11.12 4.55
C PHE A 108 -3.49 11.41 4.89
N VAL A 109 -2.53 10.99 4.06
CA VAL A 109 -1.14 11.42 4.22
C VAL A 109 -0.95 12.88 3.77
N SER A 110 -1.57 13.27 2.65
CA SER A 110 -1.48 14.64 2.13
C SER A 110 -2.38 15.62 2.88
N ASN A 111 -3.55 15.18 3.37
CA ASN A 111 -4.52 16.03 4.07
C ASN A 111 -4.97 15.45 5.43
N PRO A 112 -4.07 15.15 6.38
CA PRO A 112 -4.39 14.42 7.60
C PRO A 112 -5.53 15.04 8.42
N ARG A 113 -5.60 16.37 8.49
CA ARG A 113 -6.62 17.08 9.28
C ARG A 113 -8.04 16.84 8.77
N GLN A 114 -8.22 16.70 7.45
CA GLN A 114 -9.53 16.42 6.85
C GLN A 114 -10.08 15.06 7.31
N PHE A 115 -9.19 14.13 7.64
CA PHE A 115 -9.52 12.80 8.15
C PHE A 115 -9.43 12.73 9.69
N GLY A 116 -9.29 13.88 10.36
CA GLY A 116 -9.20 13.98 11.82
C GLY A 116 -7.89 13.41 12.40
N PHE A 117 -6.80 13.42 11.62
CA PHE A 117 -5.45 13.16 12.12
C PHE A 117 -4.73 14.49 12.40
N VAL A 118 -3.93 14.53 13.46
CA VAL A 118 -3.08 15.68 13.79
C VAL A 118 -1.77 15.66 12.98
N THR A 119 -1.31 14.49 12.56
CA THR A 119 -0.09 14.34 11.76
C THR A 119 -0.09 13.06 10.93
N ALA A 120 0.54 13.17 9.76
CA ALA A 120 0.93 12.04 8.92
C ALA A 120 2.44 11.79 8.90
N LYS A 121 3.24 12.62 9.59
CA LYS A 121 4.70 12.55 9.52
C LYS A 121 5.32 11.85 10.72
N VAL A 122 4.71 11.97 11.90
CA VAL A 122 5.25 11.40 13.15
C VAL A 122 4.47 10.13 13.48
N ALA A 123 5.15 9.05 13.86
CA ALA A 123 4.50 7.83 14.33
C ALA A 123 4.00 7.98 15.78
N CYS A 124 2.92 7.27 16.14
CA CYS A 124 2.44 7.26 17.52
C CYS A 124 3.44 6.59 18.48
N CYS A 125 4.05 5.47 18.06
CA CYS A 125 5.02 4.72 18.85
C CYS A 125 6.37 4.65 18.13
N GLY A 126 7.42 5.13 18.76
CA GLY A 126 8.77 5.01 18.19
C GLY A 126 9.80 5.90 18.85
N GLN A 127 10.95 6.06 18.20
CA GLN A 127 12.08 6.80 18.73
C GLN A 127 12.73 7.66 17.65
N GLY A 128 13.54 8.64 18.08
CA GLY A 128 14.27 9.53 17.19
C GLY A 128 13.39 10.46 16.35
N PRO A 129 13.94 11.04 15.27
CA PRO A 129 13.20 11.89 14.36
C PRO A 129 11.93 11.20 13.86
N TYR A 130 10.80 11.92 13.88
CA TYR A 130 9.50 11.43 13.43
C TYR A 130 8.97 10.17 14.15
N ASN A 131 9.57 9.77 15.28
CA ASN A 131 9.36 8.44 15.87
C ASN A 131 9.61 7.30 14.84
N GLY A 132 10.47 7.54 13.86
CA GLY A 132 10.71 6.64 12.72
C GLY A 132 11.84 5.65 12.92
N LEU A 133 12.55 5.68 14.05
CA LEU A 133 13.70 4.81 14.30
C LEU A 133 13.37 3.69 15.30
N GLY A 134 13.92 2.51 15.04
CA GLY A 134 13.79 1.34 15.90
C GLY A 134 12.40 0.71 15.91
N LEU A 135 12.23 -0.29 16.78
CA LEU A 135 10.95 -0.96 17.00
C LEU A 135 10.10 -0.19 18.03
N CYS A 136 8.79 -0.37 17.96
CA CYS A 136 7.90 0.04 19.06
C CYS A 136 8.11 -0.89 20.25
N THR A 137 8.69 -0.37 21.34
CA THR A 137 9.02 -1.12 22.57
C THR A 137 8.55 -0.34 23.80
N PRO A 138 8.57 -0.92 25.01
CA PRO A 138 8.25 -0.18 26.24
C PRO A 138 9.13 1.06 26.51
N LEU A 139 10.30 1.17 25.86
CA LEU A 139 11.20 2.32 25.97
C LEU A 139 10.94 3.40 24.90
N SER A 140 10.00 3.16 23.98
CA SER A 140 9.68 4.10 22.90
C SER A 140 8.79 5.25 23.40
N ASN A 141 8.85 6.39 22.72
CA ASN A 141 7.84 7.43 22.89
C ASN A 141 6.50 6.88 22.44
N LEU A 142 5.44 7.14 23.22
CA LEU A 142 4.08 6.73 22.92
C LEU A 142 3.14 7.93 22.94
N CYS A 143 2.34 8.09 21.89
CA CYS A 143 1.33 9.12 21.81
C CYS A 143 0.16 8.85 22.78
N SER A 144 -0.47 9.90 23.29
CA SER A 144 -1.62 9.78 24.20
C SER A 144 -2.89 9.29 23.51
N ASN A 145 -3.07 9.62 22.22
CA ASN A 145 -4.23 9.21 21.43
C ASN A 145 -3.84 8.63 20.06
N ARG A 146 -3.94 7.30 19.95
CA ARG A 146 -3.61 6.54 18.74
C ARG A 146 -4.48 6.90 17.53
N GLY A 147 -5.72 7.33 17.77
CA GLY A 147 -6.68 7.72 16.74
C GLY A 147 -6.39 9.08 16.09
N GLN A 148 -5.37 9.80 16.56
CA GLN A 148 -4.96 11.08 15.99
C GLN A 148 -3.76 10.98 15.04
N TYR A 149 -3.13 9.81 14.94
CA TYR A 149 -1.92 9.60 14.13
C TYR A 149 -2.21 8.71 12.93
N VAL A 150 -1.70 9.07 11.75
CA VAL A 150 -1.81 8.20 10.57
C VAL A 150 -1.03 6.90 10.77
N PHE A 151 0.16 6.99 11.37
CA PHE A 151 1.05 5.85 11.57
C PHE A 151 1.09 5.41 13.03
N TRP A 152 0.97 4.09 13.24
CA TRP A 152 1.19 3.47 14.55
C TRP A 152 2.68 3.46 14.89
N ASP A 153 3.50 2.94 13.99
CA ASP A 153 4.96 2.82 14.16
C ASP A 153 5.69 3.39 12.94
N ALA A 154 6.99 3.07 12.82
CA ALA A 154 7.88 3.56 11.78
C ALA A 154 7.42 3.28 10.33
N PHE A 155 6.51 2.31 10.11
CA PHE A 155 6.03 1.91 8.79
C PHE A 155 4.52 1.72 8.68
N HIS A 156 3.87 1.28 9.75
CA HIS A 156 2.51 0.74 9.68
C HIS A 156 1.44 1.80 10.00
N PRO A 157 0.33 1.83 9.24
CA PRO A 157 -0.80 2.70 9.54
C PRO A 157 -1.45 2.35 10.88
N SER A 158 -2.04 3.35 11.54
CA SER A 158 -2.83 3.17 12.76
C SER A 158 -4.14 2.41 12.49
N GLU A 159 -4.81 1.96 13.55
CA GLU A 159 -6.13 1.33 13.43
C GLU A 159 -7.12 2.22 12.66
N LYS A 160 -7.16 3.52 12.98
CA LYS A 160 -8.05 4.48 12.30
C LYS A 160 -7.70 4.61 10.82
N ALA A 161 -6.41 4.69 10.47
CA ALA A 161 -5.99 4.73 9.07
C ALA A 161 -6.36 3.44 8.33
N ASN A 162 -6.19 2.27 8.95
CA ASN A 162 -6.65 1.00 8.39
C ASN A 162 -8.16 0.94 8.19
N ARG A 163 -8.96 1.49 9.11
CA ARG A 163 -10.42 1.56 8.97
C ARG A 163 -10.82 2.34 7.71
N LEU A 164 -10.21 3.50 7.47
CA LEU A 164 -10.43 4.29 6.24
C LEU A 164 -10.04 3.53 4.96
N ILE A 165 -8.92 2.79 4.99
CA ILE A 165 -8.50 1.95 3.85
C ILE A 165 -9.53 0.85 3.58
N VAL A 166 -10.00 0.17 4.63
CA VAL A 166 -10.97 -0.92 4.52
C VAL A 166 -12.33 -0.40 4.04
N GLU A 167 -12.77 0.78 4.46
CA GLU A 167 -13.99 1.42 3.96
C GLU A 167 -13.96 1.60 2.43
N GLU A 168 -12.83 2.04 1.88
CA GLU A 168 -12.62 2.15 0.43
C GLU A 168 -12.50 0.77 -0.25
N ILE A 169 -11.90 -0.23 0.40
CA ILE A 169 -11.88 -1.61 -0.14
C ILE A 169 -13.31 -2.17 -0.23
N MET A 170 -14.13 -1.93 0.80
CA MET A 170 -15.49 -2.45 0.90
C MET A 170 -16.42 -1.77 -0.09
N SER A 171 -16.39 -0.44 -0.17
CA SER A 171 -17.43 0.36 -0.85
C SER A 171 -16.90 1.44 -1.79
N GLY A 172 -15.58 1.55 -1.93
CA GLY A 172 -14.95 2.59 -2.73
C GLY A 172 -15.31 2.52 -4.21
N SER A 173 -15.10 3.64 -4.88
CA SER A 173 -15.31 3.78 -6.32
C SER A 173 -14.32 2.94 -7.14
N LYS A 174 -14.55 2.85 -8.46
CA LYS A 174 -13.63 2.20 -9.41
C LYS A 174 -12.21 2.81 -9.45
N GLY A 175 -12.05 4.02 -8.94
CA GLY A 175 -10.75 4.68 -8.80
C GLY A 175 -9.95 4.24 -7.57
N TYR A 176 -10.54 3.50 -6.65
CA TYR A 176 -9.88 2.88 -5.49
C TYR A 176 -9.83 1.37 -5.60
N MET A 177 -10.86 0.78 -6.22
CA MET A 177 -11.05 -0.66 -6.35
C MET A 177 -11.37 -1.03 -7.80
N ASN A 178 -10.59 -1.88 -8.45
CA ASN A 178 -10.77 -2.19 -9.87
C ASN A 178 -10.80 -3.70 -10.13
N PRO A 179 -11.79 -4.24 -10.87
CA PRO A 179 -12.86 -3.54 -11.60
C PRO A 179 -14.07 -3.16 -10.73
N MET A 180 -14.13 -3.63 -9.49
CA MET A 180 -15.24 -3.42 -8.55
C MET A 180 -14.74 -3.51 -7.10
N ASN A 181 -15.53 -3.03 -6.14
CA ASN A 181 -15.20 -3.11 -4.72
C ASN A 181 -15.58 -4.48 -4.11
N LEU A 182 -15.11 -4.72 -2.88
CA LEU A 182 -15.29 -6.00 -2.22
C LEU A 182 -16.77 -6.32 -1.94
N SER A 183 -17.61 -5.32 -1.64
CA SER A 183 -19.04 -5.57 -1.44
C SER A 183 -19.72 -6.03 -2.73
N THR A 184 -19.38 -5.43 -3.89
CA THR A 184 -19.92 -5.85 -5.19
C THR A 184 -19.55 -7.29 -5.51
N ILE A 185 -18.27 -7.68 -5.34
CA ILE A 185 -17.85 -9.04 -5.71
C ILE A 185 -18.45 -10.11 -4.78
N LEU A 186 -18.60 -9.80 -3.49
CA LEU A 186 -19.27 -10.69 -2.53
C LEU A 186 -20.76 -10.87 -2.86
N ALA A 187 -21.44 -9.80 -3.30
CA ALA A 187 -22.84 -9.87 -3.71
C ALA A 187 -23.03 -10.69 -5.00
N LEU A 188 -22.10 -10.58 -5.96
CA LEU A 188 -22.13 -11.40 -7.18
C LEU A 188 -21.99 -12.90 -6.88
N ASP A 189 -21.12 -13.26 -5.93
CA ASP A 189 -20.93 -14.66 -5.54
C ASP A 189 -22.20 -15.26 -4.93
N ALA A 190 -22.88 -14.51 -4.06
CA ALA A 190 -24.13 -14.92 -3.44
C ALA A 190 -25.29 -15.19 -4.42
N ILE A 191 -25.22 -14.65 -5.64
CA ILE A 191 -26.20 -14.86 -6.71
C ILE A 191 -25.85 -16.10 -7.55
N THR A 192 -24.57 -16.50 -7.57
CA THR A 192 -24.07 -17.61 -8.40
C THR A 192 -23.99 -18.95 -7.69
N THR A 193 -24.25 -18.99 -6.38
CA THR A 193 -24.41 -20.18 -5.53
C THR A 193 -25.87 -20.50 -5.31
#